data_AF-A0A0R3WMP4-F1
#
_entry.id   AF-A0A0R3WMP4-F1
#
_cell.length_a   1.000
_cell.length_b   1.000
_cell.length_c   1.000
_cell.angle_alpha   90.00
_cell.angle_beta   90.00
_cell.angle_gamma   90.00
#
_symmetry.space_group_name_H-M   'P 1'
#
loop_
_entity.id
_entity.type
_entity.pdbx_description
1 polymer ?
#
loop_
_entity_poly.entity_id
_entity_poly.type
_entity_poly.pdbx_seq_one_letter_code
_entity_poly.pdbx_strand_id
1 'polypeptide(L)'
;MQPCPTADLHEILSRVSEFTRQLDYFAKRHRLSSTDAALLLHVTSGDVEAAGRILSGASADFDDTSSFWYPSDDAHLLSLSSADIHAVYQKFGPKEVSRRLVYLADQSLFSSSLSPHPNH
;
A
#
# COMPACT_ATOMS: atom_id res chain seq x y z
N MET A 1 25.97 16.48 -1.20
CA MET A 1 24.76 16.28 -2.02
C MET A 1 24.84 14.87 -2.60
N GLN A 2 24.07 13.92 -2.07
CA GLN A 2 24.01 12.56 -2.60
C GLN A 2 23.28 12.56 -3.95
N PRO A 3 23.66 11.68 -4.90
CA PRO A 3 22.95 11.56 -6.17
C PRO A 3 21.54 11.02 -5.92
N CYS A 4 20.56 11.68 -6.53
CA CYS A 4 19.22 11.17 -6.69
C CYS A 4 19.29 9.97 -7.63
N PRO A 5 18.98 8.74 -7.22
CA PRO A 5 18.88 7.65 -8.17
C PRO A 5 17.57 7.87 -8.92
N THR A 6 17.66 8.47 -10.11
CA THR A 6 16.62 8.35 -11.12
C THR A 6 16.36 6.86 -11.28
N ALA A 7 15.18 6.39 -10.90
CA ALA A 7 14.82 4.99 -11.09
C ALA A 7 15.08 4.61 -12.56
N ASP A 8 15.86 3.55 -12.77
CA ASP A 8 16.18 3.08 -14.11
C ASP A 8 14.86 2.73 -14.83
N LEU A 9 14.71 3.14 -16.08
CA LEU A 9 13.52 2.84 -16.87
C LEU A 9 13.21 1.34 -16.86
N HIS A 10 14.25 0.49 -16.88
CA HIS A 10 14.10 -0.96 -16.77
C HIS A 10 13.49 -1.39 -15.43
N GLU A 11 13.87 -0.75 -14.33
CA GLU A 11 13.33 -1.01 -13.00
C GLU A 11 11.85 -0.64 -12.95
N ILE A 12 11.48 0.54 -13.47
CA ILE A 12 10.09 0.99 -13.55
C ILE A 12 9.26 0.01 -14.38
N LEU A 13 9.73 -0.36 -15.57
CA LEU A 13 9.02 -1.29 -16.46
C LEU A 13 8.86 -2.68 -15.83
N SER A 14 9.90 -3.18 -15.16
CA SER A 14 9.85 -4.45 -14.43
C SER A 14 8.78 -4.43 -13.34
N ARG A 15 8.74 -3.35 -12.55
CA ARG A 15 7.75 -3.15 -11.47
C ARG A 15 6.33 -3.01 -12.01
N VAL A 16 6.14 -2.25 -13.08
CA VAL A 16 4.83 -2.13 -13.74
C VAL A 16 4.35 -3.48 -14.25
N SER A 17 5.24 -4.27 -14.86
CA SER A 17 4.92 -5.61 -15.34
C SER A 17 4.52 -6.54 -14.19
N GLU A 18 5.28 -6.52 -13.08
CA GLU A 18 4.98 -7.34 -11.90
C GLU A 18 3.63 -6.96 -11.29
N PHE A 19 3.42 -5.66 -11.05
CA PHE A 19 2.16 -5.16 -10.51
C PHE A 19 0.97 -5.52 -11.42
N THR A 20 1.11 -5.34 -12.73
CA THR A 20 0.05 -5.66 -13.70
C THR A 20 -0.28 -7.16 -13.68
N ARG A 21 0.72 -8.03 -13.55
CA ARG A 21 0.52 -9.48 -13.42
C ARG A 21 -0.22 -9.84 -12.13
N GLN A 22 0.15 -9.22 -11.01
CA GLN A 22 -0.51 -9.43 -9.72
C GLN A 22 -1.97 -8.93 -9.76
N LEU A 23 -2.20 -7.75 -10.33
CA LEU A 23 -3.54 -7.18 -10.49
C LEU A 23 -4.42 -8.07 -11.38
N ASP A 24 -3.91 -8.54 -12.51
CA ASP A 24 -4.64 -9.44 -13.42
C ASP A 24 -4.97 -10.77 -12.74
N TYR A 25 -4.02 -11.36 -12.01
CA TYR A 25 -4.25 -12.56 -11.23
C TYR A 25 -5.37 -12.37 -10.19
N PHE A 26 -5.29 -11.29 -9.41
CA PHE A 26 -6.28 -10.97 -8.39
C PHE A 26 -7.66 -10.73 -8.99
N ALA A 27 -7.74 -9.92 -10.07
CA ALA A 27 -8.98 -9.64 -10.77
C ALA A 27 -9.65 -10.93 -11.29
N LYS A 28 -8.89 -11.81 -11.93
CA LYS A 28 -9.40 -13.10 -12.45
C LYS A 28 -9.86 -14.02 -11.32
N ARG A 29 -9.07 -14.14 -10.25
CA ARG A 29 -9.39 -14.97 -9.08
C ARG A 29 -10.71 -14.57 -8.46
N HIS A 30 -10.98 -13.26 -8.39
CA HIS A 30 -12.16 -12.71 -7.72
C HIS A 30 -13.28 -12.25 -8.66
N ARG A 31 -13.15 -12.52 -9.97
CA ARG A 31 -14.13 -12.13 -11.01
C ARG A 31 -14.44 -10.62 -11.01
N LEU A 32 -13.40 -9.81 -10.79
CA LEU A 32 -13.49 -8.35 -10.81
C LEU A 32 -13.06 -7.79 -12.16
N SER A 33 -13.53 -6.59 -12.49
CA SER A 33 -12.87 -5.78 -13.52
C SER A 33 -11.48 -5.36 -13.03
N SER A 34 -10.55 -5.06 -13.94
CA SER A 34 -9.22 -4.55 -13.56
C SER A 34 -9.32 -3.24 -12.76
N THR A 35 -10.33 -2.42 -13.05
CA THR A 35 -10.61 -1.17 -12.32
C THR A 35 -11.05 -1.44 -10.89
N ASP A 36 -12.01 -2.35 -10.68
CA ASP A 36 -12.49 -2.69 -9.33
C ASP A 36 -11.40 -3.36 -8.50
N ALA A 37 -10.61 -4.23 -9.12
CA ALA A 37 -9.44 -4.83 -8.49
C ALA A 37 -8.41 -3.77 -8.06
N ALA A 38 -8.12 -2.80 -8.93
CA ALA A 38 -7.17 -1.73 -8.63
C ALA A 38 -7.69 -0.81 -7.52
N LEU A 39 -8.99 -0.47 -7.53
CA LEU A 39 -9.63 0.30 -6.47
C LEU A 39 -9.59 -0.43 -5.14
N LEU A 40 -9.88 -1.74 -5.14
CA LEU A 40 -9.88 -2.52 -3.91
C LEU A 40 -8.47 -2.62 -3.31
N LEU A 41 -7.46 -2.89 -4.14
CA LEU A 41 -6.07 -2.84 -3.70
C LEU A 41 -5.66 -1.44 -3.25
N HIS A 42 -6.18 -0.39 -3.88
CA HIS A 42 -5.91 0.98 -3.45
C HIS A 42 -6.44 1.25 -2.06
N VAL A 43 -7.68 0.91 -1.75
CA VAL A 43 -8.28 1.17 -0.43
C VAL A 43 -7.73 0.27 0.69
N THR A 44 -6.95 -0.77 0.34
CA THR A 44 -6.24 -1.66 1.28
C THR A 44 -4.72 -1.46 1.30
N SER A 45 -4.23 -0.31 0.82
CA SER A 45 -2.79 0.00 0.80
C SER A 45 -1.94 -1.03 0.05
N GLY A 46 -2.52 -1.67 -0.98
CA GLY A 46 -1.88 -2.72 -1.78
C GLY A 46 -1.90 -4.12 -1.14
N ASP A 47 -2.54 -4.30 0.01
CA ASP A 47 -2.62 -5.60 0.69
C ASP A 47 -3.66 -6.50 -0.01
N VAL A 48 -3.15 -7.44 -0.82
CA VAL A 48 -3.93 -8.40 -1.61
C VAL A 48 -4.72 -9.36 -0.72
N GLU A 49 -4.17 -9.74 0.43
CA GLU A 49 -4.84 -10.64 1.37
C GLU A 49 -5.99 -9.92 2.09
N ALA A 50 -5.77 -8.67 2.52
CA ALA A 50 -6.83 -7.85 3.08
C ALA A 50 -7.97 -7.63 2.06
N ALA A 51 -7.62 -7.30 0.80
CA ALA A 51 -8.57 -7.19 -0.30
C ALA A 51 -9.34 -8.51 -0.53
N GLY A 52 -8.67 -9.65 -0.47
CA GLY A 52 -9.28 -10.98 -0.58
C GLY A 52 -10.25 -11.29 0.58
N ARG A 53 -9.91 -10.90 1.82
CA ARG A 53 -10.77 -11.06 3.01
C ARG A 53 -12.07 -10.27 2.86
N ILE A 54 -11.98 -9.03 2.39
CA ILE A 54 -13.13 -8.15 2.13
C ILE A 54 -14.13 -8.82 1.16
N LEU A 55 -13.63 -9.38 0.05
CA LEU A 55 -14.47 -10.03 -0.96
C LEU A 55 -15.08 -11.34 -0.48
N SER A 56 -14.37 -12.06 0.40
CA SER A 56 -14.82 -13.36 0.90
C SER A 56 -15.89 -13.23 2.00
N GLY A 57 -16.21 -12.01 2.44
CA GLY A 57 -17.14 -11.78 3.54
C GLY A 57 -16.69 -12.43 4.85
N ALA A 58 -15.41 -12.78 4.97
CA ALA A 58 -14.83 -13.30 6.19
C ALA A 58 -14.83 -12.15 7.20
N SER A 59 -15.88 -12.11 8.02
CA SER A 59 -15.97 -11.24 9.18
C SER A 59 -14.66 -11.37 9.96
N ALA A 60 -13.97 -10.25 10.13
CA ALA A 60 -12.74 -10.16 10.90
C ALA A 60 -13.04 -10.47 12.38
N ASP A 61 -13.16 -11.75 12.71
CA ASP A 61 -12.71 -12.22 14.01
C ASP A 61 -11.20 -12.00 14.04
N PHE A 62 -10.71 -11.38 15.12
CA PHE A 62 -9.40 -10.75 15.32
C PHE A 62 -9.29 -9.34 14.75
N ASP A 63 -9.46 -8.34 15.66
CA ASP A 63 -8.68 -7.10 15.89
C ASP A 63 -8.10 -6.26 14.73
N ASP A 64 -8.23 -6.70 13.49
CA ASP A 64 -7.74 -6.11 12.26
C ASP A 64 -8.95 -5.39 11.67
N THR A 65 -9.22 -4.21 12.24
CA THR A 65 -10.19 -3.24 11.72
C THR A 65 -9.71 -2.83 10.33
N SER A 66 -10.03 -3.68 9.34
CA SER A 66 -9.83 -3.46 7.92
C SER A 66 -10.79 -2.37 7.44
N SER A 67 -10.58 -1.17 7.96
CA SER A 67 -11.23 0.03 7.48
C SER A 67 -10.66 0.35 6.10
N PHE A 68 -11.54 0.60 5.15
CA PHE A 68 -11.13 1.13 3.86
C PHE A 68 -10.52 2.52 4.04
N TRP A 69 -9.41 2.77 3.34
CA TRP A 69 -8.90 4.13 3.15
C TRP A 69 -9.80 4.87 2.17
N TYR A 70 -10.42 5.95 2.64
CA TYR A 70 -11.13 6.89 1.78
C TYR A 70 -10.24 8.09 1.45
N PRO A 71 -10.54 8.84 0.37
CA PRO A 71 -9.79 10.05 0.03
C PRO A 71 -9.69 11.08 1.18
N SER A 72 -10.70 11.17 2.04
CA SER A 72 -10.67 12.02 3.24
C SER A 72 -9.67 11.54 4.29
N ASP A 73 -9.47 10.23 4.41
CA ASP A 73 -8.50 9.67 5.35
C ASP A 73 -7.08 9.99 4.89
N ASP A 74 -6.81 9.88 3.58
CA ASP A 74 -5.53 10.30 3.00
C ASP A 74 -5.29 11.80 3.18
N ALA A 75 -6.31 12.63 2.98
CA ALA A 75 -6.22 14.07 3.22
C ALA A 75 -5.88 14.40 4.68
N HIS A 76 -6.52 13.71 5.65
CA HIS A 76 -6.21 13.87 7.06
C HIS A 76 -4.82 13.34 7.43
N LEU A 77 -4.39 12.22 6.83
CA LEU A 77 -3.06 11.64 7.05
C LEU A 77 -1.94 12.58 6.59
N LEU A 78 -2.17 13.29 5.48
CA LEU A 78 -1.22 14.22 4.88
C LEU A 78 -1.40 15.67 5.38
N SER A 79 -2.30 15.90 6.35
CA SER A 79 -2.55 17.20 6.96
C SER A 79 -1.40 17.61 7.90
N LEU A 80 -1.23 18.93 8.12
CA LEU A 80 -0.34 19.45 9.17
C LEU A 80 -1.05 19.54 10.54
N SER A 81 -2.36 19.28 10.58
CA SER A 81 -3.16 19.27 11.81
C SER A 81 -2.86 18.02 12.63
N SER A 82 -2.36 18.20 13.85
CA SER A 82 -2.17 17.10 14.80
C SER A 82 -3.48 16.39 15.13
N ALA A 83 -4.61 17.11 15.15
CA ALA A 83 -5.92 16.50 15.40
C ALA A 83 -6.34 15.55 14.26
N ASP A 84 -6.10 15.94 13.01
CA ASP A 84 -6.43 15.13 11.83
C ASP A 84 -5.58 13.85 11.82
N ILE A 85 -4.27 14.00 12.03
CA ILE A 85 -3.33 12.87 12.14
C ILE A 85 -3.76 11.94 13.27
N HIS A 86 -4.08 12.49 14.45
CA HIS A 86 -4.52 11.69 15.60
C HIS A 86 -5.83 10.93 15.30
N ALA A 87 -6.80 11.55 14.61
CA ALA A 87 -8.03 10.88 14.21
C ALA A 87 -7.76 9.67 13.29
N VAL A 88 -6.84 9.82 12.33
CA VAL A 88 -6.41 8.71 11.46
C VAL A 88 -5.71 7.60 12.24
N TYR A 89 -4.80 7.94 13.17
CA TYR A 89 -4.16 6.97 14.05
C TYR A 89 -5.16 6.20 14.92
N GLN A 90 -6.19 6.86 15.44
CA GLN A 90 -7.24 6.21 16.23
C GLN A 90 -8.11 5.27 15.38
N LYS A 91 -8.37 5.64 14.11
CA LYS A 91 -9.20 4.85 13.20
C LYS A 91 -8.52 3.58 12.69
N PHE A 92 -7.26 3.68 12.28
CA PHE A 92 -6.55 2.59 11.59
C PHE A 92 -5.48 1.91 12.43
N GLY A 93 -5.02 2.56 13.51
CA GLY A 93 -3.90 2.08 14.30
C GLY A 93 -2.53 2.35 13.63
N PRO A 94 -1.44 2.28 14.42
CA PRO A 94 -0.12 2.73 13.97
C PRO A 94 0.47 1.89 12.82
N LYS A 95 0.18 0.59 12.78
CA LYS A 95 0.69 -0.32 11.75
C LYS A 95 0.13 0.00 10.37
N GLU A 96 -1.19 0.19 10.28
CA GLU A 96 -1.85 0.49 9.01
C GLU A 96 -1.54 1.92 8.53
N VAL A 97 -1.46 2.89 9.45
CA VAL A 97 -1.00 4.25 9.11
C VAL A 97 0.41 4.24 8.50
N SER A 98 1.34 3.50 9.12
CA SER A 98 2.70 3.36 8.57
C SER A 98 2.70 2.72 7.18
N ARG A 99 1.92 1.65 6.99
CA ARG A 99 1.75 1.00 5.68
C ARG A 99 1.18 1.96 4.64
N ARG A 100 0.15 2.74 4.99
CA ARG A 100 -0.47 3.72 4.07
C ARG A 100 0.52 4.80 3.65
N LEU A 101 1.33 5.31 4.58
CA LEU A 101 2.39 6.27 4.26
C LEU A 101 3.40 5.69 3.27
N VAL A 102 3.80 4.42 3.45
CA VAL A 102 4.69 3.72 2.50
C VAL A 102 4.03 3.59 1.13
N TYR A 103 2.74 3.23 1.10
CA TYR A 103 1.95 3.07 -0.12
C TYR A 103 1.82 4.39 -0.90
N LEU A 104 1.52 5.50 -0.21
CA LEU A 104 1.37 6.83 -0.83
C LEU A 104 2.71 7.45 -1.27
N ALA A 105 3.80 7.17 -0.55
CA ALA A 105 5.10 7.78 -0.80
C ALA A 105 5.94 7.08 -1.88
N ASP A 106 5.48 5.96 -2.45
CA ASP A 106 6.26 5.07 -3.33
C ASP A 106 7.70 4.82 -2.82
N GLN A 107 7.84 4.15 -1.66
CA GLN A 107 9.17 3.90 -1.05
C GLN A 107 10.06 2.88 -1.78
N SER A 108 9.72 2.48 -3.00
CA SER A 108 10.72 1.87 -3.89
C SER A 108 11.94 2.78 -4.11
N LEU A 109 11.78 4.11 -3.99
CA LEU A 109 12.86 5.10 -4.01
C LEU A 109 13.80 5.03 -2.80
N PHE A 110 13.43 4.33 -1.72
CA PHE A 110 14.23 4.17 -0.50
C PHE A 110 14.63 2.72 -0.23
N SER A 111 14.23 1.80 -1.11
CA SER A 111 14.49 0.37 -0.99
C SER A 111 15.64 -0.10 -1.89
N SER A 112 16.68 0.72 -2.07
CA SER A 112 18.01 0.19 -2.40
C SER A 112 18.65 -0.27 -1.09
N SER A 113 18.29 -1.49 -0.69
CA SER A 113 19.00 -2.38 0.23
C SER A 113 20.20 -1.77 0.99
N LEU A 114 20.05 -1.64 2.30
CA LEU A 114 21.11 -1.96 3.25
C LEU A 114 21.68 -3.34 2.88
N SER A 115 22.78 -3.36 2.12
CA SER A 115 23.65 -4.52 2.05
C SER A 115 24.45 -4.56 3.35
N PRO A 116 24.39 -5.61 4.18
CA PRO A 116 25.42 -5.80 5.19
C PRO A 116 26.73 -6.07 4.45
N HIS A 117 27.69 -5.16 4.57
CA HIS A 117 29.07 -5.44 4.17
C HIS A 117 29.54 -6.69 4.93
N PRO A 118 30.04 -7.74 4.25
CA PRO A 118 30.83 -8.74 4.94
C PRO A 118 32.10 -8.06 5.43
N ASN A 119 32.31 -8.06 6.74
CA ASN A 119 33.60 -7.71 7.33
C ASN A 119 34.67 -8.66 6.76
N HIS A 120 35.83 -8.07 6.50
CA HIS A 120 37.09 -8.65 6.05
C HIS A 120 37.39 -10.09 6.48
#